data_AF-A0A1I8PWV0-F1
#
_entry.id   AF-A0A1I8PWV0-F1
#
_cell.length_a   1.000
_cell.length_b   1.000
_cell.length_c   1.000
_cell.angle_alpha   90.00
_cell.angle_beta   90.00
_cell.angle_gamma   90.00
#
_symmetry.space_group_name_H-M   'P 1'
#
loop_
_entity.id
_entity.type
_entity.pdbx_description
1 polymer ?
#
loop_
_entity_poly.entity_id
_entity_poly.type
_entity_poly.pdbx_seq_one_letter_code
_entity_poly.pdbx_strand_id
1 'polypeptide(L)' 'MLAKSFVLFVGLFQLASAAYWYKANDGNEYFIEASTNYNWLQAMDQCSRQGLQLVTIDHPSKNAALTTLLRSIFTSF' A
#
# COMPACT_ATOMS: atom_id res chain seq x y z
N MET A 1 25.76 -23.98 -17.15
CA MET A 1 24.57 -24.28 -16.30
C MET A 1 24.44 -23.35 -15.08
N LEU A 2 25.52 -22.71 -14.61
CA LEU A 2 25.49 -21.76 -13.46
C LEU A 2 24.76 -20.43 -13.71
N ALA A 3 24.80 -19.89 -14.94
CA ALA A 3 24.18 -18.61 -15.25
C ALA A 3 22.64 -18.64 -15.24
N LYS A 4 22.03 -19.78 -15.58
CA LYS A 4 20.56 -19.91 -15.62
C LYS A 4 19.91 -19.85 -14.23
N SER A 5 20.59 -20.38 -13.21
CA SER A 5 20.11 -20.32 -11.81
C SER A 5 20.20 -18.92 -11.22
N PHE A 6 21.19 -18.10 -11.62
CA PHE A 6 21.31 -16.71 -11.15
C PHE A 6 20.24 -15.79 -11.75
N VAL A 7 19.90 -15.98 -13.03
CA VAL A 7 18.79 -15.24 -13.68
C VAL A 7 17.45 -15.54 -13.00
N LEU A 8 17.23 -16.77 -12.52
CA LEU A 8 15.98 -17.15 -11.86
C LEU A 8 15.76 -16.37 -10.54
N PHE A 9 16.83 -16.09 -9.79
CA PHE A 9 16.74 -15.35 -8.52
C PHE A 9 16.52 -13.84 -8.69
N VAL A 10 17.10 -13.24 -9.74
CA VAL A 10 16.94 -11.80 -10.03
C VAL A 10 15.52 -11.48 -10.55
N GLY A 11 14.89 -12.41 -11.27
CA GLY A 11 13.52 -12.22 -11.78
C GLY A 11 12.43 -12.20 -10.71
N LEU A 12 12.67 -12.80 -9.54
CA LEU A 12 11.69 -12.88 -8.44
C LEU A 12 11.57 -11.59 -7.61
N PHE A 13 12.53 -10.66 -7.73
CA PHE A 13 12.56 -9.44 -6.91
C PHE A 13 11.60 -8.33 -7.38
N GLN A 14 11.01 -8.46 -8.57
CA GLN A 14 10.16 -7.41 -9.15
C GLN A 14 8.65 -7.57 -8.87
N LEU A 15 8.27 -8.55 -8.03
CA LEU A 15 6.87 -8.87 -7.71
C LEU A 15 6.39 -8.36 -6.35
N ALA A 16 7.21 -7.58 -5.64
CA ALA A 16 6.76 -6.92 -4.41
C ALA A 16 5.75 -5.83 -4.80
N SER A 17 4.46 -6.11 -4.58
CA SER A 17 3.43 -5.08 -4.63
C SER A 17 3.84 -3.95 -3.69
N ALA A 18 3.71 -2.70 -4.13
CA ALA A 18 4.25 -1.55 -3.43
C ALA A 18 3.36 -1.15 -2.24
N ALA A 19 3.05 -2.10 -1.36
CA ALA A 19 2.44 -1.82 -0.09
C ALA A 19 3.48 -1.31 0.90
N TYR A 20 3.30 -0.09 1.37
CA TYR A 20 4.21 0.55 2.33
C TYR A 20 3.43 1.25 3.44
N TRP A 21 4.07 1.37 4.60
CA TRP A 21 3.59 2.19 5.71
C TRP A 21 3.95 3.65 5.48
N TYR A 22 2.96 4.52 5.63
CA TYR A 22 3.11 5.96 5.51
C TYR A 22 2.55 6.66 6.74
N LYS A 23 3.22 7.73 7.17
CA LYS A 23 2.77 8.55 8.27
C LYS A 23 2.18 9.86 7.75
N ALA A 24 0.93 10.15 8.11
CA ALA A 24 0.28 11.41 7.79
C ALA A 24 0.69 12.53 8.77
N ASN A 25 0.36 13.77 8.42
CA ASN A 25 0.70 14.96 9.21
C ASN A 25 -0.10 15.08 10.53
N ASP A 26 -1.16 14.30 10.71
CA ASP A 26 -1.91 14.16 11.96
C ASP A 26 -1.31 13.09 12.90
N GLY A 27 -0.23 12.43 12.48
CA GLY A 27 0.47 11.39 13.24
C GLY A 27 -0.05 9.98 13.02
N ASN A 28 -1.18 9.79 12.31
CA ASN A 28 -1.70 8.46 12.00
C ASN A 28 -0.84 7.75 10.94
N GLU A 29 -0.78 6.42 11.04
CA GLU A 29 -0.07 5.56 10.09
C GLU A 29 -1.05 4.80 9.21
N TYR A 30 -0.74 4.72 7.92
CA TYR A 30 -1.57 4.09 6.89
C TYR A 30 -0.74 3.08 6.12
N PHE A 31 -1.24 1.85 6.03
CA PHE A 31 -0.73 0.84 5.13
C PHE A 31 -1.39 1.04 3.76
N ILE A 32 -0.62 1.49 2.76
CA ILE A 32 -1.13 1.86 1.44
C ILE A 32 -0.55 0.91 0.41
N GLU A 33 -1.43 0.15 -0.24
CA GLU A 33 -1.13 -0.63 -1.43
C GLU A 33 -1.56 0.15 -2.68
N ALA A 34 -0.57 0.60 -3.47
CA ALA A 34 -0.79 1.40 -4.66
C ALA A 34 -1.31 0.59 -5.86
N SER A 35 -1.06 -0.71 -5.88
CA SER A 35 -1.48 -1.56 -7.00
C SER A 35 -2.99 -1.85 -6.96
N THR A 36 -3.64 -1.73 -8.12
CA THR A 36 -5.09 -1.99 -8.27
C THR A 36 -5.39 -3.48 -8.46
N ASN A 37 -4.75 -4.34 -7.65
CA ASN A 37 -4.81 -5.80 -7.80
C ASN A 37 -6.03 -6.43 -7.11
N TYR A 38 -6.73 -5.68 -6.26
CA TYR A 38 -7.81 -6.18 -5.42
C TYR A 38 -9.10 -5.41 -5.67
N ASN A 39 -10.21 -6.15 -5.73
CA ASN A 39 -11.53 -5.54 -5.51
C ASN A 39 -11.72 -5.21 -4.02
N TRP A 40 -12.83 -4.55 -3.69
CA TRP A 40 -13.10 -4.09 -2.32
C TRP A 40 -13.10 -5.21 -1.28
N LEU A 41 -13.75 -6.35 -1.55
CA LEU A 41 -13.83 -7.48 -0.63
C LEU A 41 -12.47 -8.17 -0.46
N GLN A 42 -11.70 -8.26 -1.53
CA GLN A 42 -10.33 -8.79 -1.48
C GLN A 42 -9.42 -7.87 -0.66
N ALA A 43 -9.49 -6.54 -0.85
CA ALA A 43 -8.71 -5.59 -0.07
C ALA A 43 -9.06 -5.67 1.43
N MET A 44 -10.36 -5.81 1.75
CA MET A 44 -10.82 -6.04 3.13
C MET A 44 -10.24 -7.33 3.74
N ASP A 45 -10.31 -8.44 3.01
CA ASP A 45 -9.74 -9.72 3.44
C ASP A 45 -8.21 -9.63 3.63
N GLN A 46 -7.50 -8.93 2.73
CA GLN A 46 -6.05 -8.71 2.87
C GLN A 46 -5.71 -7.91 4.13
N CYS A 47 -6.41 -6.80 4.40
CA CYS A 47 -6.20 -6.02 5.63
C CYS A 47 -6.46 -6.90 6.87
N SER A 48 -7.57 -7.64 6.88
CA SER A 48 -7.96 -8.51 8.00
C SER A 48 -6.91 -9.58 8.29
N ARG A 49 -6.35 -10.23 7.27
CA ARG A 49 -5.27 -11.23 7.41
C ARG A 49 -3.99 -10.67 8.05
N GLN A 50 -3.78 -9.37 7.98
CA GLN A 50 -2.64 -8.68 8.57
C GLN A 50 -2.95 -8.08 9.95
N GLY A 51 -4.15 -8.33 10.50
CA GLY A 51 -4.60 -7.70 11.75
C GLY A 51 -4.94 -6.21 11.60
N LEU A 52 -5.18 -5.76 10.36
CA LEU A 52 -5.57 -4.40 9.99
C LEU A 52 -7.05 -4.35 9.58
N GLN A 53 -7.54 -3.16 9.29
CA GLN A 53 -8.85 -2.93 8.67
C GLN A 53 -8.73 -1.91 7.54
N LEU A 54 -9.72 -1.89 6.64
CA LEU A 54 -9.82 -0.82 5.64
C LEU A 54 -9.92 0.54 6.33
N VAL A 55 -9.33 1.55 5.70
CA VAL A 55 -9.29 2.90 6.25
C VAL A 55 -10.69 3.41 6.56
N THR A 56 -10.87 3.90 7.79
CA THR A 56 -12.12 4.53 8.23
C THR A 56 -11.88 6.03 8.35
N ILE A 57 -12.74 6.84 7.74
CA ILE A 57 -12.69 8.30 7.80
C ILE A 57 -13.93 8.77 8.57
N ASP A 58 -13.74 9.13 9.83
CA ASP A 58 -14.82 9.45 10.78
C ASP A 58 -14.84 10.93 11.20
N HIS A 59 -13.81 11.69 10.84
CA HIS A 59 -13.69 13.12 11.14
C HIS A 59 -13.10 13.92 9.95
N PRO A 60 -13.48 15.21 9.79
CA PRO A 60 -12.95 16.06 8.73
C PRO A 60 -11.43 16.24 8.75
N SER A 61 -10.81 16.30 9.93
CA SER A 61 -9.35 16.43 10.08
C SER A 61 -8.61 15.22 9.52
N LYS A 62 -9.10 14.01 9.79
CA LYS A 62 -8.55 12.76 9.25
C LYS A 62 -8.64 12.70 7.73
N ASN A 63 -9.77 13.14 7.17
CA ASN A 63 -9.93 13.26 5.72
C ASN A 63 -8.88 14.21 5.11
N ALA A 64 -8.68 15.39 5.71
CA ALA A 64 -7.71 16.37 5.25
C ALA A 64 -6.28 15.81 5.29
N ALA A 65 -5.89 15.20 6.42
CA ALA A 65 -4.57 14.60 6.60
C ALA A 65 -4.30 13.47 5.59
N LEU A 66 -5.25 12.54 5.43
CA LEU A 66 -5.13 11.45 4.46
C LEU A 66 -5.09 11.98 3.02
N THR A 67 -5.88 12.99 2.68
CA THR A 67 -5.85 13.62 1.35
C THR A 67 -4.48 14.25 1.06
N THR A 68 -3.92 14.99 2.01
CA THR A 68 -2.58 15.57 1.89
C THR A 68 -1.51 14.49 1.69
N LEU A 69 -1.59 13.40 2.48
CA LEU A 69 -0.68 12.27 2.34
C LEU A 69 -0.80 11.62 0.95
N LEU A 70 -2.00 11.25 0.52
CA LEU A 70 -2.23 10.61 -0.78
C LEU A 70 -1.74 11.48 -1.95
N ARG A 71 -1.96 12.80 -1.90
CA ARG A 71 -1.43 13.73 -2.91
C ARG A 71 0.10 13.71 -2.97
N SER A 72 0.79 13.58 -1.84
CA SER A 72 2.25 13.51 -1.81
C SER A 72 2.83 12.20 -2.36
N ILE A 73 2.07 11.11 -2.27
CA ILE A 73 2.49 9.77 -2.74
C ILE A 73 2.21 9.62 -4.24
N PHE A 74 1.02 10.07 -4.69
CA PHE A 74 0.48 9.80 -6.02
C PHE A 74 0.52 11.02 -6.94
N THR A 75 1.43 11.98 -6.74
CA THR A 75 1.60 13.15 -7.61
C THR A 75 1.90 12.76 -9.07
N SER A 76 0.84 12.54 -9.84
CA SER A 76 0.76 12.58 -11.29
C SER A 76 -0.71 12.72 -11.66
N PHE A 77 -1.25 13.94 -11.61
CA PHE A 77 -2.24 14.52 -12.53
C PHE A 77 -2.28 16.05 -12.31
#